data_AF-A0A2N5Z2H3-F1
#
_entry.id   AF-A0A2N5Z2H3-F1
#
_cell.length_a   1.000
_cell.length_b   1.000
_cell.length_c   1.000
_cell.angle_alpha   90.00
_cell.angle_beta   90.00
_cell.angle_gamma   90.00
#
_symmetry.space_group_name_H-M   'P 1'
#
loop_
_entity.id
_entity.type
_entity.pdbx_description
1 polymer ?
#
loop_
_entity_poly.entity_id
_entity_poly.type
_entity_poly.pdbx_seq_one_letter_code
_entity_poly.pdbx_strand_id
1 'polypeptide(L)'
;MQKSFLILVFLIPFFSFAQLNDDFEDADITNWTESTVARWAASDISPLSGIYSLHHVFDNPDAGKDQISFDLLSLDLNADSTIWRFKIKYNYNPSDGNNWSVFLVSDADAINMIQGGTVNGYALGVNFTGSDDILKLLKIESGSATTIIETSLNWDTGTNPSDTVALEIIRTKTAQWEVFYNLSGDFDNLNSIGTGIDNAFFYSEYFGIYYDYTSSADRLLWIDDIEIIGEIYIDDEAPLVDTIDIISASHLNVVFNETLDSLLAVDELNYSIDGGVGNPDSVSIDLNKKAVQLYLSQNLLNKKYYNIEIQNIEDVAGNVINDTSINFLYYIPQGFDLVINEIMADPTPAINLPEHEYIEIKNASEFDINVKGWKLKTGTTIKDFPDHIIDSGAY
;
A
#
# COMPACT_ATOMS: atom_id res chain seq x y z
N MET A 1 -58.02 17.49 -22.76
CA MET A 1 -57.00 16.52 -23.23
C MET A 1 -55.69 16.85 -22.53
N GLN A 2 -55.43 16.21 -21.40
CA GLN A 2 -54.09 16.24 -20.78
C GLN A 2 -53.19 15.33 -21.63
N LYS A 3 -52.12 15.91 -22.20
CA LYS A 3 -51.07 15.15 -22.87
C LYS A 3 -50.10 14.68 -21.79
N SER A 4 -50.13 13.40 -21.45
CA SER A 4 -49.11 12.78 -20.61
C SER A 4 -47.81 12.68 -21.41
N PHE A 5 -46.75 13.29 -20.89
CA PHE A 5 -45.40 13.21 -21.43
C PHE A 5 -44.75 11.95 -20.84
N LEU A 6 -44.50 10.94 -21.68
CA LEU A 6 -43.81 9.72 -21.29
C LEU A 6 -42.30 10.00 -21.34
N ILE A 7 -41.66 10.11 -20.18
CA ILE A 7 -40.19 10.16 -20.10
C ILE A 7 -39.69 8.72 -20.19
N LEU A 8 -39.07 8.39 -21.32
CA LEU A 8 -38.39 7.12 -21.52
C LEU A 8 -37.01 7.24 -20.85
N VAL A 9 -36.85 6.65 -19.66
CA VAL A 9 -35.55 6.53 -19.00
C VAL A 9 -34.80 5.39 -19.70
N PHE A 10 -33.79 5.73 -20.48
CA PHE A 10 -32.80 4.77 -20.95
C PHE A 10 -31.94 4.34 -19.75
N LEU A 11 -32.15 3.12 -19.26
CA LEU A 11 -31.20 2.43 -18.39
C LEU A 11 -29.96 2.13 -19.24
N ILE A 12 -28.88 2.87 -19.00
CA ILE A 12 -27.55 2.50 -19.48
C ILE A 12 -27.07 1.38 -18.54
N PRO A 13 -26.77 0.16 -19.04
CA PRO A 13 -26.18 -0.87 -18.21
C PRO A 13 -24.78 -0.41 -17.82
N PHE A 14 -24.55 -0.21 -16.52
CA PHE A 14 -23.20 -0.18 -15.98
C PHE A 14 -22.66 -1.61 -16.09
N PHE A 15 -21.70 -1.82 -16.98
CA PHE A 15 -20.94 -3.07 -17.03
C PHE A 15 -19.89 -2.98 -15.93
N SER A 16 -20.10 -3.67 -14.81
CA SER A 16 -19.02 -3.95 -13.87
C SER A 16 -18.26 -5.17 -14.38
N PHE A 17 -16.94 -5.09 -14.47
CA PHE A 17 -16.09 -6.25 -14.72
C PHE A 17 -15.77 -6.93 -13.38
N ALA A 18 -15.82 -8.26 -13.36
CA ALA A 18 -15.29 -9.01 -12.23
C ALA A 18 -13.75 -9.02 -12.31
N GLN A 19 -13.08 -8.72 -11.20
CA GLN A 19 -11.63 -8.88 -11.04
C GLN A 19 -11.23 -10.35 -11.02
N LEU A 20 -12.08 -11.17 -10.41
CA LEU A 20 -11.92 -12.62 -10.33
C LEU A 20 -13.31 -13.24 -10.48
N ASN A 21 -13.41 -14.26 -11.32
CA ASN A 21 -14.55 -15.16 -11.39
C ASN A 21 -14.00 -16.56 -11.64
N ASP A 22 -14.11 -17.43 -10.64
CA ASP A 22 -13.59 -18.79 -10.68
C ASP A 22 -14.60 -19.73 -10.01
N ASP A 23 -15.23 -20.57 -10.83
CA ASP A 23 -16.12 -21.67 -10.42
C ASP A 23 -15.40 -23.03 -10.42
N PHE A 24 -14.09 -23.04 -10.72
CA PHE A 24 -13.23 -24.22 -10.77
C PHE A 24 -13.69 -25.36 -11.72
N GLU A 25 -14.71 -25.13 -12.56
CA GLU A 25 -15.29 -26.16 -13.43
C GLU A 25 -14.36 -26.58 -14.59
N ASP A 26 -13.29 -25.84 -14.81
CA ASP A 26 -12.20 -26.20 -15.72
C ASP A 26 -11.19 -27.19 -15.11
N ALA A 27 -11.37 -27.54 -13.82
CA ALA A 27 -10.50 -28.38 -13.03
C ALA A 27 -9.05 -27.85 -12.93
N ASP A 28 -8.88 -26.52 -12.99
CA ASP A 28 -7.59 -25.86 -12.99
C ASP A 28 -7.43 -24.90 -11.79
N ILE A 29 -6.23 -24.85 -11.24
CA ILE A 29 -5.82 -23.85 -10.23
C ILE A 29 -4.50 -23.18 -10.61
N THR A 30 -4.06 -23.25 -11.88
CA THR A 30 -2.76 -22.75 -12.33
C THR A 30 -2.55 -21.25 -12.13
N ASN A 31 -3.63 -20.46 -12.05
CA ASN A 31 -3.57 -19.02 -11.74
C ASN A 31 -3.55 -18.74 -10.22
N TRP A 32 -3.57 -19.78 -9.39
CA TRP A 32 -3.50 -19.67 -7.95
C TRP A 32 -2.11 -20.07 -7.43
N THR A 33 -1.62 -19.33 -6.46
CA THR A 33 -0.32 -19.54 -5.82
C THR A 33 -0.53 -20.16 -4.44
N GLU A 34 -0.08 -21.39 -4.26
CA GLU A 34 -0.11 -22.09 -2.96
C GLU A 34 1.11 -21.72 -2.10
N SER A 35 0.91 -21.54 -0.79
CA SER A 35 2.04 -21.35 0.14
C SER A 35 2.89 -22.62 0.29
N THR A 36 2.24 -23.79 0.24
CA THR A 36 2.87 -25.10 0.11
C THR A 36 2.22 -25.81 -1.07
N VAL A 37 3.03 -26.26 -2.02
CA VAL A 37 2.55 -26.87 -3.27
C VAL A 37 1.81 -28.19 -3.00
N ALA A 38 0.76 -28.46 -3.79
CA ALA A 38 -0.05 -29.68 -3.75
C ALA A 38 -0.84 -29.87 -2.45
N ARG A 39 -1.31 -28.76 -1.89
CA ARG A 39 -2.22 -28.70 -0.74
C ARG A 39 -3.66 -28.47 -1.16
N TRP A 40 -3.85 -27.84 -2.32
CA TRP A 40 -5.13 -27.48 -2.88
C TRP A 40 -5.31 -28.09 -4.26
N ALA A 41 -6.56 -28.31 -4.67
CA ALA A 41 -6.91 -28.67 -6.03
C ALA A 41 -8.36 -28.28 -6.33
N ALA A 42 -8.66 -28.01 -7.60
CA ALA A 42 -10.02 -28.14 -8.12
C ALA A 42 -10.39 -29.64 -8.13
N SER A 43 -11.31 -30.03 -7.25
CA SER A 43 -11.55 -31.43 -6.86
C SER A 43 -13.01 -31.83 -7.06
N ASP A 44 -13.24 -33.04 -7.57
CA ASP A 44 -14.58 -33.65 -7.71
C ASP A 44 -15.08 -34.32 -6.42
N ILE A 45 -14.32 -34.20 -5.33
CA ILE A 45 -14.66 -34.77 -4.03
C ILE A 45 -15.61 -33.81 -3.30
N SER A 46 -16.90 -34.14 -3.32
CA SER A 46 -17.95 -33.38 -2.62
C SER A 46 -17.97 -31.88 -2.99
N PRO A 47 -18.08 -31.55 -4.29
CA PRO A 47 -18.09 -30.17 -4.75
C PRO A 47 -19.32 -29.42 -4.19
N LEU A 48 -19.21 -28.10 -4.07
CA LEU A 48 -20.25 -27.21 -3.54
C LEU A 48 -21.23 -26.79 -4.64
N SER A 49 -20.74 -26.68 -5.87
CA SER A 49 -21.46 -26.44 -7.11
C SER A 49 -20.89 -27.34 -8.21
N GLY A 50 -21.61 -27.52 -9.31
CA GLY A 50 -21.06 -28.17 -10.50
C GLY A 50 -20.40 -29.54 -10.29
N ILE A 51 -19.22 -29.72 -10.89
CA ILE A 51 -18.40 -30.94 -10.88
C ILE A 51 -17.19 -30.76 -9.97
N TYR A 52 -16.59 -29.56 -9.91
CA TYR A 52 -15.34 -29.30 -9.21
C TYR A 52 -15.51 -28.12 -8.23
N SER A 53 -14.78 -28.16 -7.13
CA SER A 53 -14.60 -26.99 -6.25
C SER A 53 -13.17 -26.95 -5.75
N LEU A 54 -12.69 -25.78 -5.35
CA LEU A 54 -11.42 -25.69 -4.65
C LEU A 54 -11.50 -26.42 -3.31
N HIS A 55 -10.60 -27.38 -3.12
CA HIS A 55 -10.57 -28.27 -1.96
C HIS A 55 -9.16 -28.35 -1.41
N HIS A 56 -9.02 -28.29 -0.09
CA HIS A 56 -7.77 -28.72 0.55
C HIS A 56 -7.64 -30.26 0.42
N VAL A 57 -6.62 -30.75 -0.29
CA VAL A 57 -6.54 -32.17 -0.71
C VAL A 57 -5.49 -33.00 0.02
N PHE A 58 -4.58 -32.37 0.76
CA PHE A 58 -3.48 -33.08 1.39
C PHE A 58 -3.86 -33.73 2.73
N ASP A 59 -3.63 -35.04 2.84
CA ASP A 59 -3.79 -35.84 4.06
C ASP A 59 -2.50 -35.72 4.89
N ASN A 60 -2.56 -34.91 5.94
CA ASN A 60 -1.44 -34.54 6.77
C ASN A 60 -1.48 -35.30 8.10
N PRO A 61 -0.44 -36.10 8.44
CA PRO A 61 -0.40 -36.81 9.71
C PRO A 61 -0.32 -35.86 10.93
N ASP A 62 0.11 -34.61 10.73
CA ASP A 62 0.28 -33.59 11.76
C ASP A 62 -0.63 -32.37 11.50
N ALA A 63 -0.76 -31.50 12.51
CA ALA A 63 -1.40 -30.20 12.33
C ALA A 63 -0.59 -29.31 11.38
N GLY A 64 -1.27 -28.44 10.62
CA GLY A 64 -0.65 -27.63 9.59
C GLY A 64 -1.44 -26.36 9.29
N LYS A 65 -0.80 -25.49 8.50
CA LYS A 65 -1.40 -24.28 7.96
C LYS A 65 -1.09 -24.25 6.49
N ASP A 66 -2.12 -24.21 5.66
CA ASP A 66 -1.95 -24.10 4.22
C ASP A 66 -2.77 -22.92 3.70
N GLN A 67 -2.18 -22.20 2.74
CA GLN A 67 -2.77 -21.00 2.14
C GLN A 67 -2.72 -21.11 0.63
N ILE A 68 -3.61 -20.39 -0.03
CA ILE A 68 -3.60 -20.22 -1.48
C ILE A 68 -4.12 -18.82 -1.81
N SER A 69 -3.51 -18.15 -2.80
CA SER A 69 -3.87 -16.79 -3.20
C SER A 69 -3.99 -16.65 -4.71
N PHE A 70 -4.75 -15.65 -5.14
CA PHE A 70 -4.89 -15.22 -6.51
C PHE A 70 -4.40 -13.78 -6.64
N ASP A 71 -3.61 -13.51 -7.67
CA ASP A 71 -3.06 -12.19 -7.94
C ASP A 71 -4.12 -11.30 -8.61
N LEU A 72 -4.47 -10.20 -7.97
CA LEU A 72 -5.41 -9.22 -8.49
C LEU A 72 -4.68 -8.11 -9.24
N LEU A 73 -5.35 -7.52 -10.23
CA LEU A 73 -4.86 -6.32 -10.93
C LEU A 73 -5.14 -5.07 -10.09
N SER A 74 -4.57 -4.99 -8.87
CA SER A 74 -4.70 -3.88 -7.93
C SER A 74 -6.13 -3.35 -7.76
N LEU A 75 -6.98 -4.10 -7.07
CA LEU A 75 -8.37 -3.75 -6.82
C LEU A 75 -8.47 -2.44 -6.00
N ASP A 76 -9.18 -1.43 -6.52
CA ASP A 76 -9.41 -0.12 -5.89
C ASP A 76 -10.71 -0.10 -5.08
N LEU A 77 -10.59 0.06 -3.76
CA LEU A 77 -11.71 0.11 -2.83
C LEU A 77 -12.33 1.51 -2.70
N ASN A 78 -11.71 2.55 -3.28
CA ASN A 78 -12.18 3.94 -3.22
C ASN A 78 -12.93 4.39 -4.48
N ALA A 79 -12.73 3.70 -5.60
CA ALA A 79 -13.35 4.04 -6.88
C ALA A 79 -14.88 3.86 -6.84
N ASP A 80 -15.36 2.66 -6.47
CA ASP A 80 -16.77 2.35 -6.26
C ASP A 80 -16.94 1.29 -5.17
N SER A 81 -18.11 0.67 -5.08
CA SER A 81 -18.37 -0.43 -4.17
C SER A 81 -17.73 -1.71 -4.69
N THR A 82 -17.06 -2.42 -3.78
CA THR A 82 -16.46 -3.73 -4.04
C THR A 82 -17.32 -4.81 -3.44
N ILE A 83 -17.50 -5.91 -4.17
CA ILE A 83 -18.28 -7.07 -3.76
C ILE A 83 -17.38 -8.30 -3.83
N TRP A 84 -17.34 -9.07 -2.76
CA TRP A 84 -16.77 -10.42 -2.75
C TRP A 84 -17.88 -11.43 -2.51
N ARG A 85 -17.90 -12.49 -3.32
CA ARG A 85 -18.80 -13.63 -3.20
C ARG A 85 -18.02 -14.91 -3.25
N PHE A 86 -18.42 -15.86 -2.43
CA PHE A 86 -17.93 -17.23 -2.49
C PHE A 86 -18.86 -18.15 -1.71
N LYS A 87 -18.87 -19.42 -2.09
CA LYS A 87 -19.43 -20.52 -1.28
C LYS A 87 -18.32 -21.12 -0.45
N ILE A 88 -18.66 -21.58 0.75
CA ILE A 88 -17.71 -22.26 1.63
C ILE A 88 -18.41 -23.40 2.37
N LYS A 89 -17.70 -24.50 2.54
CA LYS A 89 -18.08 -25.59 3.43
C LYS A 89 -16.88 -25.92 4.31
N TYR A 90 -17.12 -25.90 5.62
CA TYR A 90 -16.13 -26.31 6.60
C TYR A 90 -16.68 -27.48 7.42
N ASN A 91 -16.25 -28.69 7.07
CA ASN A 91 -16.77 -29.94 7.62
C ASN A 91 -16.09 -30.31 8.94
N TYR A 92 -15.92 -29.34 9.83
CA TYR A 92 -15.35 -29.53 11.16
C TYR A 92 -15.82 -28.43 12.11
N ASN A 93 -15.77 -28.69 13.41
CA ASN A 93 -16.14 -27.67 14.39
C ASN A 93 -14.94 -26.73 14.63
N PRO A 94 -15.11 -25.40 14.53
CA PRO A 94 -14.00 -24.48 14.68
C PRO A 94 -13.31 -24.54 16.05
N SER A 95 -12.01 -24.22 16.06
CA SER A 95 -11.22 -24.01 17.29
C SER A 95 -10.02 -23.11 16.99
N ASP A 96 -9.21 -22.79 18.00
CA ASP A 96 -7.98 -21.99 17.84
C ASP A 96 -6.92 -22.65 16.92
N GLY A 97 -6.94 -23.97 16.75
CA GLY A 97 -6.12 -24.73 15.80
C GLY A 97 -6.90 -25.43 14.68
N ASN A 98 -8.17 -25.07 14.47
CA ASN A 98 -9.02 -25.59 13.40
C ASN A 98 -9.90 -24.43 12.90
N ASN A 99 -9.36 -23.58 12.05
CA ASN A 99 -9.99 -22.33 11.66
C ASN A 99 -9.68 -21.98 10.20
N TRP A 100 -10.44 -21.05 9.65
CA TRP A 100 -10.27 -20.63 8.27
C TRP A 100 -10.52 -19.13 8.14
N SER A 101 -9.93 -18.53 7.13
CA SER A 101 -10.18 -17.13 6.76
C SER A 101 -9.99 -16.93 5.28
N VAL A 102 -10.82 -16.06 4.70
CA VAL A 102 -10.70 -15.58 3.33
C VAL A 102 -10.23 -14.14 3.39
N PHE A 103 -9.01 -13.89 2.92
CA PHE A 103 -8.44 -12.56 2.72
C PHE A 103 -9.12 -11.92 1.53
N LEU A 104 -10.00 -10.95 1.82
CA LEU A 104 -10.72 -10.16 0.81
C LEU A 104 -9.80 -9.10 0.20
N VAL A 105 -8.89 -8.57 1.04
CA VAL A 105 -7.91 -7.57 0.68
C VAL A 105 -6.57 -8.00 1.25
N SER A 106 -5.51 -7.97 0.45
CA SER A 106 -4.16 -8.25 0.93
C SER A 106 -3.07 -7.57 0.08
N ASP A 107 -2.00 -7.15 0.75
CA ASP A 107 -0.76 -6.61 0.17
C ASP A 107 0.34 -7.67 0.01
N ALA A 108 0.03 -8.94 0.29
CA ALA A 108 0.98 -10.03 0.19
C ALA A 108 0.29 -11.34 -0.22
N ASP A 109 1.04 -12.20 -0.87
CA ASP A 109 0.60 -13.51 -1.35
C ASP A 109 0.40 -14.54 -0.21
N ALA A 110 -0.03 -15.75 -0.60
CA ALA A 110 -0.39 -16.86 0.28
C ALA A 110 0.66 -17.16 1.37
N ILE A 111 1.97 -17.06 1.08
CA ILE A 111 3.03 -17.37 2.04
C ILE A 111 3.01 -16.43 3.27
N ASN A 112 2.48 -15.22 3.09
CA ASN A 112 2.45 -14.18 4.11
C ASN A 112 1.08 -14.04 4.80
N MET A 113 0.03 -14.69 4.28
CA MET A 113 -1.35 -14.69 4.81
C MET A 113 -1.50 -15.53 6.10
N ILE A 114 -0.66 -15.26 7.10
CA ILE A 114 -0.59 -16.00 8.37
C ILE A 114 -0.61 -15.05 9.57
N GLN A 115 -1.09 -15.55 10.71
CA GLN A 115 -0.99 -14.83 11.98
C GLN A 115 0.47 -14.54 12.34
N GLY A 116 0.76 -13.30 12.73
CA GLY A 116 2.12 -12.86 13.09
C GLY A 116 3.09 -12.74 11.92
N GLY A 117 2.60 -12.84 10.67
CA GLY A 117 3.35 -12.49 9.46
C GLY A 117 3.47 -10.96 9.26
N THR A 118 3.72 -10.53 8.03
CA THR A 118 3.83 -9.09 7.68
C THR A 118 2.64 -8.57 6.87
N VAL A 119 1.69 -9.43 6.52
CA VAL A 119 0.54 -9.10 5.69
C VAL A 119 -0.32 -8.00 6.32
N ASN A 120 -0.80 -7.10 5.48
CA ASN A 120 -1.82 -6.12 5.79
C ASN A 120 -3.04 -6.36 4.91
N GLY A 121 -4.24 -6.12 5.43
CA GLY A 121 -5.46 -6.28 4.66
C GLY A 121 -6.72 -6.54 5.47
N TYR A 122 -7.74 -7.10 4.83
CA TYR A 122 -8.99 -7.49 5.46
C TYR A 122 -9.29 -8.96 5.20
N ALA A 123 -9.68 -9.68 6.24
CA ALA A 123 -10.09 -11.08 6.13
C ALA A 123 -11.44 -11.31 6.78
N LEU A 124 -12.27 -12.12 6.14
CA LEU A 124 -13.48 -12.68 6.74
C LEU A 124 -13.17 -14.11 7.19
N GLY A 125 -13.42 -14.46 8.44
CA GLY A 125 -13.15 -15.81 8.91
C GLY A 125 -13.71 -16.11 10.29
N VAL A 126 -13.59 -17.38 10.66
CA VAL A 126 -13.96 -17.89 11.98
C VAL A 126 -12.69 -18.23 12.70
N ASN A 127 -12.48 -17.71 13.92
CA ASN A 127 -11.33 -18.03 14.76
C ASN A 127 -9.94 -17.79 14.14
N PHE A 128 -9.79 -16.84 13.20
CA PHE A 128 -8.45 -16.37 12.79
C PHE A 128 -7.65 -15.87 14.00
N THR A 129 -8.34 -15.34 15.00
CA THR A 129 -7.80 -15.13 16.34
C THR A 129 -8.88 -15.49 17.36
N GLY A 130 -8.49 -16.13 18.46
CA GLY A 130 -9.44 -16.57 19.48
C GLY A 130 -10.15 -17.88 19.11
N SER A 131 -11.27 -18.15 19.80
CA SER A 131 -11.99 -19.43 19.72
C SER A 131 -13.45 -19.30 20.14
N ASP A 132 -14.13 -18.24 19.69
CA ASP A 132 -15.55 -18.01 19.99
C ASP A 132 -16.50 -18.44 18.88
N ASP A 133 -15.94 -18.98 17.79
CA ASP A 133 -16.62 -19.56 16.65
C ASP A 133 -17.48 -18.56 15.87
N ILE A 134 -17.35 -17.26 16.14
CA ILE A 134 -18.10 -16.21 15.46
C ILE A 134 -17.41 -15.86 14.15
N LEU A 135 -18.18 -15.80 13.06
CA LEU A 135 -17.72 -15.26 11.78
C LEU A 135 -17.48 -13.75 11.94
N LYS A 136 -16.26 -13.31 11.63
CA LYS A 136 -15.83 -11.92 11.81
C LYS A 136 -15.19 -11.37 10.56
N LEU A 137 -15.43 -10.09 10.31
CA LEU A 137 -14.58 -9.30 9.42
C LEU A 137 -13.47 -8.66 10.26
N LEU A 138 -12.23 -8.90 9.86
CA LEU A 138 -11.03 -8.53 10.57
C LEU A 138 -10.20 -7.57 9.72
N LYS A 139 -9.63 -6.55 10.36
CA LYS A 139 -8.51 -5.78 9.83
C LYS A 139 -7.22 -6.44 10.30
N ILE A 140 -6.30 -6.70 9.38
CA ILE A 140 -5.00 -7.30 9.66
C ILE A 140 -3.93 -6.25 9.39
N GLU A 141 -3.11 -5.97 10.40
CA GLU A 141 -1.97 -5.05 10.32
C GLU A 141 -0.73 -5.79 10.79
N SER A 142 0.25 -5.99 9.90
CA SER A 142 1.47 -6.77 10.17
C SER A 142 1.15 -8.12 10.81
N GLY A 143 0.23 -8.88 10.18
CA GLY A 143 -0.21 -10.19 10.63
C GLY A 143 -1.04 -10.21 11.93
N SER A 144 -1.32 -9.05 12.54
CA SER A 144 -2.15 -8.93 13.76
C SER A 144 -3.57 -8.52 13.42
N ALA A 145 -4.56 -9.26 13.91
CA ALA A 145 -5.96 -9.01 13.60
C ALA A 145 -6.67 -8.13 14.66
N THR A 146 -7.56 -7.25 14.19
CA THR A 146 -8.53 -6.49 14.98
C THR A 146 -9.91 -6.65 14.36
N THR A 147 -10.93 -6.93 15.17
CA THR A 147 -12.31 -7.10 14.68
C THR A 147 -12.91 -5.77 14.21
N ILE A 148 -13.42 -5.76 12.97
CA ILE A 148 -14.22 -4.66 12.41
C ILE A 148 -15.72 -4.97 12.55
N ILE A 149 -16.10 -6.22 12.25
CA ILE A 149 -17.47 -6.71 12.41
C ILE A 149 -17.44 -8.03 13.19
N GLU A 150 -18.16 -8.06 14.30
CA GLU A 150 -18.61 -9.30 14.92
C GLU A 150 -20.02 -9.60 14.38
N THR A 151 -20.16 -10.63 13.54
CA THR A 151 -21.45 -10.93 12.91
C THR A 151 -22.37 -11.68 13.88
N SER A 152 -23.65 -11.79 13.51
CA SER A 152 -24.61 -12.61 14.24
C SER A 152 -24.47 -14.13 13.99
N LEU A 153 -23.58 -14.55 13.10
CA LEU A 153 -23.36 -15.96 12.78
C LEU A 153 -22.25 -16.56 13.65
N ASN A 154 -22.64 -17.37 14.63
CA ASN A 154 -21.74 -18.33 15.27
C ASN A 154 -21.71 -19.62 14.43
N TRP A 155 -20.54 -20.02 13.96
CA TRP A 155 -20.37 -21.10 13.00
C TRP A 155 -20.71 -22.47 13.59
N ASP A 156 -20.28 -22.77 14.82
CA ASP A 156 -20.53 -24.07 15.47
C ASP A 156 -22.02 -24.29 15.74
N THR A 157 -22.74 -23.26 16.20
CA THR A 157 -24.16 -23.37 16.58
C THR A 157 -25.13 -22.95 15.49
N GLY A 158 -24.68 -22.18 14.49
CA GLY A 158 -25.49 -21.62 13.41
C GLY A 158 -25.32 -22.31 12.07
N THR A 159 -24.40 -23.27 11.93
CA THR A 159 -24.21 -24.10 10.75
C THR A 159 -24.09 -25.58 11.13
N ASN A 160 -24.20 -26.47 10.16
CA ASN A 160 -23.79 -27.86 10.27
C ASN A 160 -22.53 -28.10 9.42
N PRO A 161 -21.65 -29.04 9.79
CA PRO A 161 -20.45 -29.36 9.01
C PRO A 161 -20.71 -29.74 7.53
N SER A 162 -21.91 -30.22 7.20
CA SER A 162 -22.32 -30.52 5.82
C SER A 162 -22.84 -29.33 5.03
N ASP A 163 -23.11 -28.20 5.69
CA ASP A 163 -23.75 -27.05 5.06
C ASP A 163 -22.79 -26.38 4.07
N THR A 164 -23.35 -25.93 2.96
CA THR A 164 -22.68 -25.03 2.03
C THR A 164 -23.22 -23.63 2.31
N VAL A 165 -22.34 -22.71 2.70
CA VAL A 165 -22.71 -21.35 3.05
C VAL A 165 -22.29 -20.42 1.92
N ALA A 166 -23.24 -19.70 1.34
CA ALA A 166 -22.94 -18.59 0.44
C ALA A 166 -22.69 -17.34 1.28
N LEU A 167 -21.57 -16.65 1.02
CA LEU A 167 -21.18 -15.42 1.68
C LEU A 167 -21.03 -14.31 0.64
N GLU A 168 -21.57 -13.13 0.96
CA GLU A 168 -21.37 -11.91 0.19
C GLU A 168 -20.89 -10.81 1.14
N ILE A 169 -19.85 -10.11 0.73
CA ILE A 169 -19.29 -9.00 1.48
C ILE A 169 -19.29 -7.80 0.55
N ILE A 170 -19.89 -6.70 1.01
CA ILE A 170 -19.91 -5.44 0.27
C ILE A 170 -19.13 -4.41 1.07
N ARG A 171 -18.18 -3.75 0.41
CA ARG A 171 -17.57 -2.52 0.89
C ARG A 171 -17.96 -1.38 -0.03
N THR A 172 -18.58 -0.34 0.48
CA THR A 172 -18.86 0.87 -0.30
C THR A 172 -17.62 1.75 -0.43
N LYS A 173 -17.58 2.65 -1.41
CA LYS A 173 -16.53 3.67 -1.53
C LYS A 173 -16.38 4.59 -0.31
N THR A 174 -17.39 4.67 0.56
CA THR A 174 -17.32 5.40 1.83
C THR A 174 -16.86 4.52 2.98
N ALA A 175 -16.23 3.38 2.67
CA ALA A 175 -15.67 2.42 3.61
C ALA A 175 -16.69 1.77 4.57
N GLN A 176 -17.97 1.74 4.19
CA GLN A 176 -18.98 0.98 4.91
C GLN A 176 -18.96 -0.46 4.45
N TRP A 177 -18.84 -1.38 5.40
CA TRP A 177 -18.81 -2.82 5.18
C TRP A 177 -20.13 -3.44 5.63
N GLU A 178 -20.58 -4.44 4.89
CA GLU A 178 -21.72 -5.27 5.25
C GLU A 178 -21.46 -6.72 4.83
N VAL A 179 -21.78 -7.66 5.72
CA VAL A 179 -21.62 -9.10 5.49
C VAL A 179 -23.00 -9.73 5.41
N PHE A 180 -23.22 -10.51 4.36
CA PHE A 180 -24.43 -11.27 4.14
C PHE A 180 -24.13 -12.76 4.01
N TYR A 181 -25.12 -13.60 4.34
CA TYR A 181 -25.00 -15.05 4.16
C TYR A 181 -26.32 -15.73 3.80
N ASN A 182 -26.22 -16.94 3.26
CA ASN A 182 -27.32 -17.90 3.12
C ASN A 182 -26.81 -19.33 3.31
N LEU A 183 -27.51 -20.12 4.13
CA LEU A 183 -27.18 -21.52 4.44
C LEU A 183 -27.59 -22.52 3.35
N SER A 184 -28.35 -22.10 2.33
CA SER A 184 -28.64 -22.97 1.17
C SER A 184 -27.48 -23.05 0.17
N GLY A 185 -26.47 -22.19 0.34
CA GLY A 185 -25.42 -22.01 -0.65
C GLY A 185 -25.84 -21.16 -1.84
N ASP A 186 -27.04 -20.55 -1.85
CA ASP A 186 -27.48 -19.68 -2.94
C ASP A 186 -27.20 -18.20 -2.63
N PHE A 187 -26.75 -17.44 -3.64
CA PHE A 187 -26.60 -15.98 -3.53
C PHE A 187 -27.95 -15.22 -3.62
N ASP A 188 -29.06 -15.93 -3.82
CA ASP A 188 -30.40 -15.36 -3.72
C ASP A 188 -30.85 -15.28 -2.25
N ASN A 189 -31.57 -14.21 -1.88
CA ASN A 189 -32.15 -14.01 -0.54
C ASN A 189 -31.12 -14.03 0.61
N LEU A 190 -29.92 -13.50 0.37
CA LEU A 190 -28.88 -13.33 1.39
C LEU A 190 -29.39 -12.46 2.57
N ASN A 191 -29.00 -12.83 3.80
CA ASN A 191 -29.36 -12.14 5.02
C ASN A 191 -28.17 -11.33 5.53
N SER A 192 -28.37 -10.03 5.80
CA SER A 192 -27.36 -9.20 6.46
C SER A 192 -27.14 -9.67 7.90
N ILE A 193 -25.88 -9.91 8.26
CA ILE A 193 -25.46 -10.43 9.57
C ILE A 193 -24.49 -9.53 10.31
N GLY A 194 -24.07 -8.42 9.71
CA GLY A 194 -23.24 -7.43 10.39
C GLY A 194 -22.84 -6.29 9.48
N THR A 195 -22.63 -5.12 10.09
CA THR A 195 -22.11 -3.93 9.41
C THR A 195 -20.95 -3.34 10.21
N GLY A 196 -20.06 -2.64 9.52
CA GLY A 196 -18.89 -1.97 10.11
C GLY A 196 -18.39 -0.85 9.22
N ILE A 197 -17.44 -0.08 9.73
CA ILE A 197 -16.75 0.97 8.97
C ILE A 197 -15.27 0.86 9.26
N ASP A 198 -14.45 0.70 8.22
CA ASP A 198 -13.00 0.77 8.32
C ASP A 198 -12.38 1.10 6.96
N ASN A 199 -11.42 2.02 6.96
CA ASN A 199 -10.78 2.59 5.78
C ASN A 199 -9.23 2.56 5.85
N ALA A 200 -8.66 1.62 6.60
CA ALA A 200 -7.21 1.47 6.72
C ALA A 200 -6.53 1.10 5.39
N PHE A 201 -7.18 0.29 4.56
CA PHE A 201 -6.64 -0.14 3.27
C PHE A 201 -7.53 0.29 2.10
N PHE A 202 -6.88 0.63 1.00
CA PHE A 202 -7.51 1.22 -0.19
C PHE A 202 -7.31 0.39 -1.45
N TYR A 203 -6.27 -0.43 -1.50
CA TYR A 203 -5.94 -1.27 -2.64
C TYR A 203 -5.78 -2.72 -2.18
N SER A 204 -6.02 -3.66 -3.09
CA SER A 204 -5.70 -5.07 -2.89
C SER A 204 -4.92 -5.62 -4.07
N GLU A 205 -3.78 -6.23 -3.80
CA GLU A 205 -2.97 -6.94 -4.79
C GLU A 205 -3.29 -8.43 -4.81
N TYR A 206 -3.84 -8.99 -3.72
CA TYR A 206 -4.14 -10.41 -3.62
C TYR A 206 -5.51 -10.68 -2.99
N PHE A 207 -6.16 -11.73 -3.45
CA PHE A 207 -7.23 -12.42 -2.72
C PHE A 207 -6.67 -13.76 -2.23
N GLY A 208 -7.12 -14.29 -1.09
CA GLY A 208 -6.62 -15.60 -0.69
C GLY A 208 -7.36 -16.27 0.44
N ILE A 209 -6.96 -17.50 0.71
CA ILE A 209 -7.58 -18.42 1.65
C ILE A 209 -6.50 -18.90 2.59
N TYR A 210 -6.80 -18.85 3.88
CA TYR A 210 -5.99 -19.38 4.97
C TYR A 210 -6.74 -20.50 5.68
N TYR A 211 -6.07 -21.61 5.89
CA TYR A 211 -6.61 -22.75 6.62
C TYR A 211 -5.62 -23.27 7.67
N ASP A 212 -6.03 -23.26 8.94
CA ASP A 212 -5.32 -23.85 10.08
C ASP A 212 -6.06 -25.10 10.51
N TYR A 213 -5.37 -26.24 10.57
CA TYR A 213 -6.03 -27.52 10.78
C TYR A 213 -5.18 -28.47 11.63
N THR A 214 -5.87 -29.33 12.37
CA THR A 214 -5.31 -30.55 12.94
C THR A 214 -5.40 -31.71 11.95
N SER A 215 -4.64 -32.79 12.17
CA SER A 215 -4.70 -33.97 11.28
C SER A 215 -6.07 -34.64 11.19
N SER A 216 -6.96 -34.45 12.18
CA SER A 216 -8.36 -34.92 12.10
C SER A 216 -9.27 -33.97 11.33
N ALA A 217 -8.83 -32.73 11.11
CA ALA A 217 -9.56 -31.72 10.38
C ALA A 217 -9.03 -31.52 8.96
N ASP A 218 -7.88 -32.08 8.60
CA ASP A 218 -7.34 -31.92 7.26
C ASP A 218 -8.36 -32.28 6.17
N ARG A 219 -8.27 -31.58 5.05
CA ARG A 219 -9.13 -31.81 3.88
C ARG A 219 -10.63 -31.59 4.13
N LEU A 220 -10.99 -30.86 5.19
CA LEU A 220 -12.38 -30.56 5.51
C LEU A 220 -12.80 -29.12 5.16
N LEU A 221 -12.05 -28.44 4.29
CA LEU A 221 -12.37 -27.10 3.78
C LEU A 221 -12.53 -27.10 2.26
N TRP A 222 -13.67 -26.61 1.79
CA TRP A 222 -13.99 -26.38 0.38
C TRP A 222 -14.47 -24.96 0.17
N ILE A 223 -14.10 -24.37 -0.96
CA ILE A 223 -14.54 -23.05 -1.41
C ILE A 223 -14.89 -23.14 -2.91
N ASP A 224 -15.88 -22.39 -3.34
CA ASP A 224 -16.37 -22.44 -4.72
C ASP A 224 -17.08 -21.15 -5.12
N ASP A 225 -17.38 -21.00 -6.42
CA ASP A 225 -18.09 -19.85 -7.01
C ASP A 225 -17.54 -18.50 -6.50
N ILE A 226 -16.22 -18.32 -6.62
CA ILE A 226 -15.54 -17.11 -6.17
C ILE A 226 -15.75 -16.00 -7.21
N GLU A 227 -16.35 -14.90 -6.80
CA GLU A 227 -16.57 -13.72 -7.63
C GLU A 227 -16.15 -12.46 -6.87
N ILE A 228 -15.28 -11.66 -7.46
CA ILE A 228 -14.88 -10.34 -6.96
C ILE A 228 -15.26 -9.29 -7.99
N ILE A 229 -16.15 -8.37 -7.63
CA ILE A 229 -16.57 -7.26 -8.48
C ILE A 229 -16.01 -5.98 -7.88
N GLY A 230 -15.26 -5.23 -8.68
CA GLY A 230 -14.70 -3.96 -8.27
C GLY A 230 -13.85 -3.33 -9.37
N GLU A 231 -13.48 -2.08 -9.16
CA GLU A 231 -12.66 -1.32 -10.10
C GLU A 231 -11.18 -1.62 -9.88
N ILE A 232 -10.37 -1.48 -10.93
CA ILE A 232 -8.91 -1.53 -10.84
C ILE A 232 -8.34 -0.15 -10.55
N TYR A 233 -7.29 -0.11 -9.74
CA TYR A 233 -6.38 1.02 -9.68
C TYR A 233 -5.31 0.82 -10.75
N ILE A 234 -5.27 1.74 -11.72
CA ILE A 234 -4.13 1.88 -12.62
C ILE A 234 -3.43 3.16 -12.18
N ASP A 235 -2.19 3.02 -11.74
CA ASP A 235 -1.35 4.19 -11.53
C ASP A 235 -0.98 4.79 -12.89
N ASP A 236 -1.43 6.01 -13.16
CA ASP A 236 -1.19 6.74 -14.41
C ASP A 236 -0.42 8.06 -14.20
N GLU A 237 0.04 8.31 -12.96
CA GLU A 237 0.82 9.49 -12.62
C GLU A 237 2.31 9.21 -12.84
N ALA A 238 3.00 10.14 -13.51
CA ALA A 238 4.43 10.01 -13.77
C ALA A 238 5.28 10.52 -12.60
N PRO A 239 6.48 9.95 -12.38
CA PRO A 239 7.40 10.42 -11.35
C PRO A 239 7.81 11.88 -11.57
N LEU A 240 7.89 12.62 -10.47
CA LEU A 240 8.31 14.00 -10.40
C LEU A 240 9.52 14.13 -9.47
N VAL A 241 10.44 15.02 -9.82
CA VAL A 241 11.52 15.41 -8.91
C VAL A 241 10.94 16.31 -7.84
N ASP A 242 11.03 15.86 -6.60
CA ASP A 242 10.64 16.61 -5.41
C ASP A 242 11.74 17.60 -5.01
N THR A 243 12.97 17.13 -4.85
CA THR A 243 14.11 17.97 -4.44
C THR A 243 15.44 17.52 -5.04
N ILE A 244 16.39 18.46 -5.12
CA ILE A 244 17.79 18.19 -5.46
C ILE A 244 18.67 18.70 -4.32
N ASP A 245 19.25 17.77 -3.57
CA ASP A 245 20.21 18.07 -2.52
C ASP A 245 21.64 18.01 -3.05
N ILE A 246 22.42 19.07 -2.83
CA ILE A 246 23.80 19.14 -3.31
C ILE A 246 24.73 18.79 -2.15
N ILE A 247 25.24 17.56 -2.15
CA ILE A 247 26.04 17.02 -1.04
C ILE A 247 27.48 17.53 -1.13
N SER A 248 28.04 17.61 -2.34
CA SER A 248 29.38 18.18 -2.58
C SER A 248 29.53 18.66 -4.03
N ALA A 249 30.72 19.11 -4.41
CA ALA A 249 31.01 19.54 -5.79
C ALA A 249 30.82 18.42 -6.84
N SER A 250 30.85 17.15 -6.43
CA SER A 250 30.75 16.01 -7.33
C SER A 250 29.71 14.98 -6.89
N HIS A 251 28.77 15.37 -6.01
CA HIS A 251 27.77 14.46 -5.48
C HIS A 251 26.45 15.19 -5.26
N LEU A 252 25.40 14.72 -5.94
CA LEU A 252 24.04 15.20 -5.82
C LEU A 252 23.13 14.06 -5.40
N ASN A 253 22.07 14.38 -4.68
CA ASN A 253 20.98 13.49 -4.35
C ASN A 253 19.69 14.07 -4.95
N VAL A 254 19.08 13.35 -5.89
CA VAL A 254 17.82 13.72 -6.54
C VAL A 254 16.71 12.88 -5.92
N VAL A 255 15.75 13.53 -5.26
CA VAL A 255 14.64 12.87 -4.59
C VAL A 255 13.38 13.00 -5.44
N PHE A 256 12.65 11.91 -5.59
CA PHE A 256 11.40 11.81 -6.35
C PHE A 256 10.21 11.66 -5.40
N ASN A 257 9.03 12.08 -5.85
CA ASN A 257 7.77 11.94 -5.12
C ASN A 257 7.36 10.46 -4.93
N GLU A 258 7.81 9.57 -5.80
CA GLU A 258 7.42 8.16 -5.83
C GLU A 258 8.58 7.19 -6.07
N THR A 259 8.26 5.90 -5.99
CA THR A 259 9.21 4.79 -6.08
C THR A 259 9.48 4.49 -7.56
N LEU A 260 10.76 4.52 -7.94
CA LEU A 260 11.20 4.36 -9.31
C LEU A 260 11.45 2.89 -9.70
N ASP A 261 11.36 2.62 -11.00
CA ASP A 261 12.04 1.47 -11.60
C ASP A 261 13.56 1.62 -11.43
N SER A 262 14.15 0.70 -10.67
CA SER A 262 15.56 0.79 -10.30
C SER A 262 16.53 0.57 -11.46
N LEU A 263 16.12 -0.10 -12.55
CA LEU A 263 16.99 -0.35 -13.70
C LEU A 263 17.14 0.91 -14.55
N LEU A 264 16.04 1.62 -14.80
CA LEU A 264 16.06 2.88 -15.55
C LEU A 264 16.61 4.04 -14.72
N ALA A 265 16.36 4.04 -13.40
CA ALA A 265 16.85 5.07 -12.49
C ALA A 265 18.37 5.09 -12.29
N VAL A 266 19.07 4.01 -12.62
CA VAL A 266 20.54 3.94 -12.49
C VAL A 266 21.29 4.08 -13.82
N ASP A 267 20.59 4.32 -14.93
CA ASP A 267 21.22 4.61 -16.21
C ASP A 267 21.78 6.03 -16.23
N GLU A 268 23.10 6.18 -16.40
CA GLU A 268 23.75 7.49 -16.41
C GLU A 268 23.29 8.38 -17.57
N LEU A 269 22.80 7.79 -18.67
CA LEU A 269 22.35 8.51 -19.86
C LEU A 269 21.02 9.24 -19.65
N ASN A 270 20.29 8.90 -18.60
CA ASN A 270 19.03 9.54 -18.23
C ASN A 270 19.24 10.86 -17.47
N TYR A 271 20.48 11.21 -17.13
CA TYR A 271 20.84 12.43 -16.41
C TYR A 271 21.92 13.21 -17.18
N SER A 272 21.71 14.51 -17.40
CA SER A 272 22.71 15.38 -18.02
C SER A 272 22.76 16.73 -17.34
N ILE A 273 23.95 17.17 -16.92
CA ILE A 273 24.15 18.47 -16.30
C ILE A 273 24.89 19.39 -17.27
N ASP A 274 24.37 20.60 -17.45
CA ASP A 274 24.94 21.59 -18.35
C ASP A 274 26.28 22.16 -17.85
N GLY A 275 26.77 23.22 -18.52
CA GLY A 275 27.95 23.94 -18.05
C GLY A 275 29.27 23.15 -18.14
N GLY A 276 29.29 22.08 -18.94
CA GLY A 276 30.46 21.23 -19.20
C GLY A 276 30.59 20.01 -18.29
N VAL A 277 29.60 19.73 -17.43
CA VAL A 277 29.61 18.57 -16.52
C VAL A 277 29.24 17.29 -17.29
N GLY A 278 28.18 17.33 -18.09
CA GLY A 278 27.69 16.19 -18.87
C GLY A 278 26.95 15.16 -18.00
N ASN A 279 26.98 13.90 -18.44
CA ASN A 279 26.42 12.77 -17.70
C ASN A 279 27.24 12.48 -16.43
N PRO A 280 26.62 11.96 -15.36
CA PRO A 280 27.33 11.45 -14.19
C PRO A 280 28.31 10.32 -14.55
N ASP A 281 29.34 10.14 -13.72
CA ASP A 281 30.30 9.02 -13.80
C ASP A 281 29.68 7.71 -13.33
N SER A 282 28.81 7.78 -12.33
CA SER A 282 27.99 6.66 -11.87
C SER A 282 26.73 7.16 -11.19
N VAL A 283 25.70 6.32 -11.22
CA VAL A 283 24.43 6.56 -10.56
C VAL A 283 24.11 5.39 -9.63
N SER A 284 23.57 5.69 -8.45
CA SER A 284 23.01 4.67 -7.56
C SER A 284 21.67 5.13 -7.02
N ILE A 285 20.85 4.17 -6.60
CA ILE A 285 19.55 4.44 -6.01
C ILE A 285 19.51 3.90 -4.57
N ASP A 286 18.78 4.58 -3.71
CA ASP A 286 18.59 4.17 -2.32
C ASP A 286 17.63 2.97 -2.18
N LEU A 287 17.50 2.45 -0.96
CA LEU A 287 16.72 1.23 -0.71
C LEU A 287 15.21 1.42 -0.88
N ASN A 288 14.68 2.62 -0.66
CA ASN A 288 13.26 2.91 -0.87
C ASN A 288 12.94 3.27 -2.34
N LYS A 289 13.97 3.36 -3.18
CA LYS A 289 13.93 3.69 -4.61
C LYS A 289 13.29 5.05 -4.92
N LYS A 290 13.38 6.00 -3.99
CA LYS A 290 12.92 7.39 -4.20
C LYS A 290 14.06 8.38 -4.32
N ALA A 291 15.29 7.98 -4.02
CA ALA A 291 16.43 8.89 -4.05
C ALA A 291 17.58 8.34 -4.90
N VAL A 292 17.97 9.12 -5.91
CA VAL A 292 19.06 8.79 -6.83
C VAL A 292 20.30 9.62 -6.50
N GLN A 293 21.41 8.95 -6.22
CA GLN A 293 22.72 9.57 -6.02
C GLN A 293 23.46 9.68 -7.35
N LEU A 294 23.86 10.89 -7.72
CA LEU A 294 24.66 11.17 -8.91
C LEU A 294 26.09 11.48 -8.50
N TYR A 295 27.05 10.69 -8.96
CA TYR A 295 28.48 10.95 -8.77
C TYR A 295 29.07 11.52 -10.05
N LEU A 296 29.65 12.72 -9.98
CA LEU A 296 30.11 13.45 -11.17
C LEU A 296 31.61 13.26 -11.41
N SER A 297 31.99 13.09 -12.68
CA SER A 297 33.40 13.07 -13.10
C SER A 297 34.03 14.47 -13.12
N GLN A 298 33.20 15.51 -13.31
CA GLN A 298 33.60 16.92 -13.27
C GLN A 298 32.99 17.61 -12.05
N ASN A 299 33.82 18.31 -11.29
CA ASN A 299 33.35 19.10 -10.16
C ASN A 299 32.54 20.32 -10.63
N LEU A 300 31.40 20.54 -9.97
CA LEU A 300 30.66 21.77 -10.04
C LEU A 300 31.53 22.94 -9.56
N LEU A 301 31.53 24.02 -10.34
CA LEU A 301 32.16 25.28 -9.97
C LEU A 301 31.28 26.03 -8.96
N ASN A 302 31.89 26.51 -7.88
CA ASN A 302 31.22 27.30 -6.85
C ASN A 302 30.62 28.59 -7.43
N LYS A 303 29.50 29.06 -6.86
CA LYS A 303 28.77 30.29 -7.24
C LYS A 303 28.25 30.23 -8.68
N LYS A 304 27.79 29.06 -9.12
CA LYS A 304 27.29 28.86 -10.49
C LYS A 304 26.00 28.06 -10.51
N TYR A 305 25.06 28.54 -11.32
CA TYR A 305 23.82 27.85 -11.66
C TYR A 305 24.08 26.79 -12.74
N TYR A 306 23.39 25.67 -12.60
CA TYR A 306 23.36 24.57 -13.55
C TYR A 306 21.91 24.17 -13.83
N ASN A 307 21.69 23.54 -14.98
CA ASN A 307 20.47 22.81 -15.27
C ASN A 307 20.80 21.33 -15.35
N ILE A 308 20.02 20.51 -14.66
CA ILE A 308 19.99 19.07 -14.83
C ILE A 308 18.78 18.69 -15.68
N GLU A 309 19.03 17.98 -16.77
CA GLU A 309 18.03 17.33 -17.60
C GLU A 309 17.88 15.88 -17.13
N ILE A 310 16.63 15.46 -16.89
CA ILE A 310 16.27 14.11 -16.45
C ILE A 310 15.18 13.59 -17.39
N GLN A 311 15.39 12.40 -17.94
CA GLN A 311 14.56 11.82 -18.99
C GLN A 311 14.47 10.29 -18.85
N ASN A 312 13.43 9.68 -19.42
CA ASN A 312 13.24 8.21 -19.50
C ASN A 312 13.36 7.45 -18.16
N ILE A 313 13.09 8.13 -17.05
CA ILE A 313 12.92 7.51 -15.73
C ILE A 313 11.48 7.05 -15.62
N GLU A 314 11.24 5.84 -15.14
CA GLU A 314 9.89 5.32 -14.89
C GLU A 314 9.68 5.06 -13.39
N ASP A 315 8.41 5.09 -12.97
CA ASP A 315 8.00 4.49 -11.71
C ASP A 315 7.89 2.96 -11.83
N VAL A 316 7.43 2.30 -10.77
CA VAL A 316 7.19 0.84 -10.77
C VAL A 316 5.98 0.41 -11.61
N ALA A 317 5.08 1.34 -11.96
CA ALA A 317 3.91 1.11 -12.78
C ALA A 317 4.18 1.30 -14.29
N GLY A 318 5.37 1.79 -14.65
CA GLY A 318 5.79 2.06 -16.03
C GLY A 318 5.41 3.46 -16.54
N ASN A 319 5.01 4.38 -15.66
CA ASN A 319 4.78 5.77 -16.04
C ASN A 319 6.11 6.49 -16.17
N VAL A 320 6.36 7.05 -17.36
CA VAL A 320 7.60 7.74 -17.69
C VAL A 320 7.54 9.19 -17.22
N ILE A 321 8.60 9.66 -16.55
CA ILE A 321 8.80 11.07 -16.21
C ILE A 321 8.60 11.94 -17.44
N ASN A 322 7.91 13.06 -17.27
CA ASN A 322 7.95 14.11 -18.28
C ASN A 322 9.35 14.73 -18.25
N ASP A 323 10.08 14.63 -19.37
CA ASP A 323 11.43 15.19 -19.52
C ASP A 323 11.54 16.55 -18.81
N THR A 324 12.36 16.59 -17.77
CA THR A 324 12.40 17.72 -16.84
C THR A 324 13.77 18.37 -16.85
N SER A 325 13.78 19.70 -16.85
CA SER A 325 14.99 20.51 -16.73
C SER A 325 14.90 21.35 -15.47
N ILE A 326 15.71 21.03 -14.47
CA ILE A 326 15.66 21.65 -13.15
C ILE A 326 16.89 22.51 -12.94
N ASN A 327 16.68 23.76 -12.58
CA ASN A 327 17.75 24.69 -12.27
C ASN A 327 18.17 24.55 -10.80
N PHE A 328 19.47 24.50 -10.54
CA PHE A 328 20.02 24.50 -9.19
C PHE A 328 21.32 25.31 -9.10
N LEU A 329 21.65 25.79 -7.89
CA LEU A 329 22.84 26.57 -7.60
C LEU A 329 23.85 25.74 -6.80
N TYR A 330 25.06 25.58 -7.31
CA TYR A 330 26.15 25.12 -6.46
C TYR A 330 26.84 26.28 -5.76
N TYR A 331 26.63 26.38 -4.45
CA TYR A 331 27.23 27.41 -3.63
C TYR A 331 27.74 26.88 -2.29
N ILE A 332 29.03 27.09 -2.04
CA ILE A 332 29.67 26.90 -0.74
C ILE A 332 29.82 28.28 -0.10
N PRO A 333 29.08 28.58 0.97
CA PRO A 333 29.25 29.81 1.73
C PRO A 333 30.67 29.95 2.27
N GLN A 334 31.19 31.16 2.18
CA GLN A 334 32.50 31.56 2.68
C GLN A 334 32.35 32.43 3.94
N GLY A 335 33.48 32.71 4.58
CA GLY A 335 33.50 33.68 5.67
C GLY A 335 32.93 35.02 5.20
N PHE A 336 32.13 35.66 6.06
CA PHE A 336 31.39 36.90 5.81
C PHE A 336 30.16 36.79 4.90
N ASP A 337 29.83 35.62 4.34
CA ASP A 337 28.57 35.44 3.62
C ASP A 337 27.38 35.36 4.59
N LEU A 338 27.58 34.79 5.78
CA LEU A 338 26.68 34.96 6.93
C LEU A 338 27.38 35.78 8.00
N VAL A 339 26.73 36.86 8.41
CA VAL A 339 27.23 37.78 9.44
C VAL A 339 26.24 37.87 10.59
N ILE A 340 26.75 38.07 11.79
CA ILE A 340 25.90 38.46 12.93
C ILE A 340 25.60 39.95 12.73
N ASN A 341 24.34 40.27 12.45
CA ASN A 341 23.91 41.66 12.26
C ASN A 341 23.60 42.33 13.59
N GLU A 342 22.94 41.62 14.50
CA GLU A 342 22.55 42.12 15.81
C GLU A 342 22.79 41.07 16.90
N ILE A 343 23.13 41.55 18.10
CA ILE A 343 23.20 40.75 19.32
C ILE A 343 22.34 41.46 20.38
N MET A 344 21.27 40.82 20.81
CA MET A 344 20.49 41.23 21.97
C MET A 344 21.01 40.50 23.20
N ALA A 345 21.76 41.21 24.04
CA ALA A 345 22.29 40.72 25.30
C ALA A 345 21.73 41.56 26.46
N ASP A 346 21.48 40.91 27.61
CA ASP A 346 20.87 41.53 28.80
C ASP A 346 19.55 42.26 28.48
N PRO A 347 18.47 41.52 28.17
CA PRO A 347 17.21 42.11 27.75
C PRO A 347 16.43 42.80 28.87
N THR A 348 17.03 43.03 30.04
CA THR A 348 16.36 43.56 31.23
C THR A 348 16.75 45.01 31.55
N PRO A 349 15.78 45.88 31.89
CA PRO A 349 14.33 45.69 31.83
C PRO A 349 13.81 45.79 30.38
N ALA A 350 12.83 44.94 30.00
CA ALA A 350 12.25 45.02 28.66
C ALA A 350 11.57 46.36 28.38
N ILE A 351 11.86 46.94 27.22
CA ILE A 351 11.12 48.07 26.66
C ILE A 351 10.44 47.60 25.36
N ASN A 352 9.17 47.20 25.46
CA ASN A 352 8.32 46.83 24.31
C ASN A 352 8.77 45.63 23.46
N LEU A 353 9.77 44.85 23.90
CA LEU A 353 10.22 43.62 23.23
C LEU A 353 10.23 42.45 24.23
N PRO A 354 10.09 41.21 23.75
CA PRO A 354 10.22 40.02 24.58
C PRO A 354 11.58 39.97 25.31
N GLU A 355 11.60 39.50 26.55
CA GLU A 355 12.82 39.36 27.36
C GLU A 355 13.65 38.12 26.95
N HIS A 356 14.10 38.07 25.69
CA HIS A 356 14.92 36.98 25.18
C HIS A 356 16.23 37.50 24.60
N GLU A 357 17.32 36.81 24.91
CA GLU A 357 18.58 36.97 24.19
C GLU A 357 18.46 36.34 22.81
N TYR A 358 18.93 37.04 21.79
CA TYR A 358 18.99 36.52 20.42
C TYR A 358 20.23 37.05 19.70
N ILE A 359 20.60 36.31 18.65
CA ILE A 359 21.46 36.84 17.60
C ILE A 359 20.61 36.91 16.35
N GLU A 360 20.73 38.01 15.63
CA GLU A 360 20.20 38.14 14.28
C GLU A 360 21.33 37.83 13.31
N ILE A 361 21.12 36.82 12.47
CA ILE A 361 22.04 36.49 11.40
C ILE A 361 21.57 37.21 10.14
N LYS A 362 22.49 37.57 9.25
CA LYS A 362 22.17 38.12 7.94
C LYS A 362 22.95 37.37 6.88
N ASN A 363 22.25 36.96 5.83
CA ASN A 363 22.89 36.55 4.59
C ASN A 363 23.35 37.80 3.83
N ALA A 364 24.65 38.06 3.85
CA ALA A 364 25.29 39.18 3.16
C ALA A 364 25.76 38.81 1.74
N SER A 365 25.56 37.57 1.31
CA SER A 365 25.93 37.11 -0.02
C SER A 365 24.85 37.36 -1.07
N GLU A 366 25.22 37.20 -2.34
CA GLU A 366 24.31 37.33 -3.49
C GLU A 366 23.46 36.07 -3.74
N PHE A 367 23.60 35.05 -2.89
CA PHE A 367 23.02 33.73 -3.07
C PHE A 367 22.33 33.27 -1.79
N ASP A 368 21.28 32.48 -1.93
CA ASP A 368 20.57 31.90 -0.79
C ASP A 368 21.47 30.90 -0.05
N ILE A 369 21.34 30.85 1.28
CA ILE A 369 22.15 29.97 2.12
C ILE A 369 21.26 29.05 2.94
N ASN A 370 21.36 27.75 2.68
CA ASN A 370 20.76 26.72 3.51
C ASN A 370 21.62 26.50 4.78
N VAL A 371 21.04 26.82 5.94
CA VAL A 371 21.70 26.65 7.26
C VAL A 371 21.30 25.36 7.97
N LYS A 372 20.60 24.45 7.29
CA LYS A 372 20.26 23.12 7.82
C LYS A 372 21.51 22.40 8.34
N GLY A 373 21.42 21.92 9.57
CA GLY A 373 22.52 21.23 10.27
C GLY A 373 23.68 22.11 10.73
N TRP A 374 23.63 23.44 10.51
CA TRP A 374 24.65 24.36 11.02
C TRP A 374 24.53 24.52 12.52
N LYS A 375 25.64 24.85 13.18
CA LYS A 375 25.71 25.01 14.63
C LYS A 375 26.37 26.31 15.02
N LEU A 376 25.75 27.05 15.93
CA LEU A 376 26.36 28.17 16.63
C LEU A 376 27.09 27.65 17.86
N LYS A 377 28.38 27.99 18.01
CA LYS A 377 29.15 27.69 19.21
C LYS A 377 29.55 28.97 19.94
N THR A 378 29.13 29.11 21.20
CA THR A 378 29.50 30.21 22.10
C THR A 378 30.24 29.66 23.32
N GLY A 379 31.56 29.78 23.35
CA GLY A 379 32.40 29.14 24.37
C GLY A 379 32.27 27.61 24.35
N THR A 380 31.67 27.04 25.40
CA THR A 380 31.36 25.60 25.50
C THR A 380 29.96 25.23 25.03
N THR A 381 29.08 26.21 24.83
CA THR A 381 27.68 25.97 24.43
C THR A 381 27.60 25.81 22.92
N ILE A 382 26.81 24.84 22.47
CA ILE A 382 26.51 24.61 21.05
C ILE A 382 24.99 24.63 20.90
N LYS A 383 24.49 25.36 19.90
CA LYS A 383 23.07 25.42 19.53
C LYS A 383 22.94 25.16 18.04
N ASP A 384 22.01 24.29 17.67
CA ASP A 384 21.72 24.02 16.27
C ASP A 384 20.88 25.16 15.67
N PHE A 385 21.14 25.49 14.41
CA PHE A 385 20.24 26.33 13.62
C PHE A 385 18.97 25.54 13.27
N PRO A 386 17.82 26.22 13.12
CA PRO A 386 16.65 25.60 12.52
C PRO A 386 16.93 25.27 11.05
N ASP A 387 16.24 24.26 10.52
CA ASP A 387 16.26 23.94 9.09
C ASP A 387 15.61 25.10 8.31
N HIS A 388 16.44 25.89 7.63
CA HIS A 388 16.00 27.11 6.97
C HIS A 388 16.95 27.51 5.83
N ILE A 389 16.40 28.17 4.81
CA ILE A 389 17.14 28.87 3.76
C ILE A 389 17.01 30.35 4.04
N ILE A 390 18.15 31.03 4.25
CA ILE A 390 18.18 32.48 4.39
C ILE A 390 18.40 33.05 2.99
N ASP A 391 17.39 33.70 2.44
CA ASP A 391 17.46 34.32 1.12
C ASP A 391 18.59 35.36 1.05
N SER A 392 19.12 35.60 -0.16
CA SER A 392 20.13 36.63 -0.42
C SER A 392 19.71 37.99 0.15
N GLY A 393 20.50 38.54 1.07
CA GLY A 393 20.24 39.84 1.71
C GLY A 393 19.27 39.81 2.90
N ALA A 394 18.65 38.67 3.21
CA ALA A 394 17.69 38.49 4.30
C ALA A 394 18.35 38.20 5.66
N TYR A 395 17.53 38.10 6.71
CA TYR A 395 17.91 37.86 8.10
C TYR A 395 17.35 36.55 8.63
#